data_AF-A0A845YM40-F1
#
_entry.id   AF-A0A845YM40-F1
#
_cell.length_a   1.000
_cell.length_b   1.000
_cell.length_c   1.000
_cell.angle_alpha   90.00
_cell.angle_beta   90.00
_cell.angle_gamma   90.00
#
_symmetry.space_group_name_H-M   'P 1'
#
loop_
_entity.id
_entity.type
_entity.pdbx_description
1 polymer ?
#
loop_
_entity_poly.entity_id
_entity_poly.type
_entity_poly.pdbx_seq_one_letter_code
_entity_poly.pdbx_strand_id
1 'polypeptide(L)'
;MKLEDYFDFLTPNDIRLKGTRVGIENILYEYIHRKLSPEQIEKQFATITLEQVYATILYYLSDRETIGKYVTDWLEWSHQQRKAQEINPHPGIIRLRERIAKYRSDPEVHKALRRQGDTSK
;
A
#
# COMPACT_ATOMS: atom_id res chain seq x y z
N MET A 1 15.14 23.36 9.53
CA MET A 1 14.54 22.38 8.59
C MET A 1 13.05 22.37 8.85
N LYS A 2 12.24 22.46 7.80
CA LYS A 2 10.78 22.44 7.92
C LYS A 2 10.29 21.01 7.70
N LEU A 3 9.27 20.57 8.45
CA LEU A 3 8.75 19.20 8.31
C LEU A 3 8.17 18.97 6.92
N GLU A 4 7.60 20.01 6.34
CA GLU A 4 7.03 20.04 5.01
C GLU A 4 8.06 19.71 3.92
N ASP A 5 9.37 19.88 4.19
CA ASP A 5 10.43 19.55 3.23
C ASP A 5 10.54 18.04 2.94
N TYR A 6 9.98 17.19 3.82
CA TYR A 6 9.95 15.72 3.68
C TYR A 6 8.76 15.20 2.89
N PHE A 7 7.79 16.06 2.55
CA PHE A 7 6.51 15.63 1.99
C PHE A 7 6.23 16.25 0.63
N ASP A 8 5.56 15.47 -0.23
CA ASP A 8 4.92 15.93 -1.45
C ASP A 8 3.40 15.93 -1.21
N PHE A 9 2.79 17.12 -1.19
CA PHE A 9 1.35 17.30 -1.02
C PHE A 9 0.68 17.28 -2.41
N LEU A 10 0.27 16.09 -2.86
CA LEU A 10 -0.33 15.93 -4.19
C LEU A 10 -1.79 16.42 -4.21
N THR A 11 -2.53 16.07 -3.17
CA THR A 11 -3.90 16.54 -2.91
C THR A 11 -4.12 16.63 -1.39
N PRO A 12 -5.21 17.25 -0.91
CA PRO A 12 -5.52 17.27 0.53
C PRO A 12 -5.60 15.87 1.17
N ASN A 13 -5.90 14.83 0.37
CA ASN A 13 -6.03 13.44 0.82
C ASN A 13 -4.89 12.53 0.28
N ASP A 14 -3.82 13.09 -0.28
CA ASP A 14 -2.65 12.34 -0.78
C ASP A 14 -1.37 13.10 -0.44
N ILE A 15 -0.76 12.72 0.68
CA ILE A 15 0.51 13.25 1.18
C ILE A 15 1.54 12.13 1.12
N ARG A 16 2.64 12.34 0.39
CA ARG A 16 3.68 11.33 0.18
C ARG A 16 5.01 11.73 0.77
N LEU A 17 5.80 10.74 1.15
CA LEU A 17 7.22 10.94 1.45
C LEU A 17 7.98 11.31 0.18
N LYS A 18 8.68 12.45 0.23
CA LYS A 18 9.37 13.05 -0.91
C LYS A 18 10.35 12.08 -1.55
N GLY A 19 10.32 12.01 -2.88
CA GLY A 19 11.14 11.09 -3.66
C GLY A 19 10.68 9.63 -3.60
N THR A 20 9.53 9.33 -2.98
CA THR A 20 8.98 7.99 -2.88
C THR A 20 7.51 7.96 -3.33
N ARG A 21 6.93 6.77 -3.42
CA ARG A 21 5.47 6.58 -3.60
C ARG A 21 4.76 6.18 -2.30
N VAL A 22 5.46 6.26 -1.17
CA VAL A 22 4.92 5.86 0.13
C VAL A 22 4.14 7.05 0.70
N GLY A 23 2.83 6.87 0.85
CA GLY A 23 1.98 7.84 1.54
C GLY A 23 2.18 7.80 3.06
N ILE A 24 1.99 8.94 3.72
CA ILE A 24 2.21 9.06 5.17
C ILE A 24 1.32 8.12 5.98
N GLU A 25 0.14 7.78 5.46
CA GLU A 25 -0.79 6.86 6.09
C GLU A 25 -0.21 5.46 6.30
N ASN A 26 0.73 5.02 5.46
CA ASN A 26 1.38 3.72 5.63
C ASN A 26 2.29 3.74 6.88
N ILE A 27 3.03 4.82 7.08
CA ILE A 27 3.89 5.00 8.26
C ILE A 27 3.04 5.15 9.53
N LEU A 28 2.00 5.99 9.46
CA LEU A 28 1.13 6.25 10.59
C LEU A 28 0.28 5.03 10.96
N TYR A 29 -0.09 4.19 10.00
CA TYR A 29 -0.79 2.94 10.29
C TYR A 29 0.09 2.00 11.13
N GLU A 30 1.34 1.80 10.74
CA GLU A 30 2.29 0.97 11.50
C GLU A 30 2.57 1.55 12.89
N TYR A 31 2.72 2.87 13.01
CA TYR A 31 2.93 3.53 14.29
C TYR A 31 1.69 3.46 15.22
N ILE A 32 0.52 3.87 14.72
CA ILE A 32 -0.70 4.03 15.52
C ILE A 32 -1.34 2.68 15.84
N HIS A 33 -1.44 1.78 14.86
CA HIS A 33 -2.20 0.53 15.02
C HIS A 33 -1.32 -0.68 15.31
N ARG A 34 -0.11 -0.74 14.73
CA ARG A 34 0.83 -1.86 14.97
C ARG A 34 1.80 -1.58 16.12
N LYS A 35 1.85 -0.34 16.63
CA LYS A 35 2.68 0.08 17.76
C LYS A 35 4.17 -0.21 17.55
N LEU A 36 4.60 -0.13 16.29
CA LEU A 36 6.00 -0.36 15.94
C LEU A 36 6.85 0.87 16.24
N SER A 37 8.12 0.63 16.56
CA SER A 37 9.10 1.70 16.67
C SER A 37 9.47 2.25 15.29
N PRO A 38 9.94 3.51 15.19
CA PRO A 38 10.39 4.10 13.93
C PRO A 38 11.40 3.24 13.15
N GLU A 39 12.33 2.59 13.87
CA GLU A 39 13.36 1.71 13.30
C GLU A 39 12.79 0.37 12.80
N GLN A 40 11.71 -0.11 13.41
CA GLN A 40 10.99 -1.27 12.89
C GLN A 40 10.20 -0.90 11.64
N ILE A 41 9.61 0.29 11.61
CA ILE A 41 8.85 0.79 10.46
C ILE A 41 9.78 0.99 9.26
N GLU A 42 10.92 1.66 9.42
CA GLU A 42 11.88 1.91 8.34
C GLU A 42 12.28 0.61 7.63
N LYS A 43 12.55 -0.46 8.39
CA LYS A 43 12.91 -1.78 7.85
C LYS A 43 11.83 -2.44 6.98
N GLN A 44 10.57 -2.00 7.06
CA GLN A 44 9.50 -2.55 6.22
C GLN A 44 9.48 -1.95 4.81
N PHE A 45 10.17 -0.84 4.57
CA PHE A 45 10.10 -0.10 3.31
C PHE A 45 11.49 0.07 2.70
N ALA A 46 11.67 -0.41 1.47
CA ALA A 46 12.97 -0.39 0.80
C ALA A 46 13.43 1.02 0.33
N THR A 47 12.56 2.04 0.40
CA THR A 47 12.78 3.34 -0.27
C THR A 47 12.69 4.55 0.64
N ILE A 48 12.37 4.36 1.92
CA ILE A 48 12.24 5.47 2.87
C ILE A 48 13.45 5.50 3.80
N THR A 49 13.72 6.65 4.41
CA THR A 49 14.75 6.78 5.44
C THR A 49 14.15 6.82 6.84
N LEU A 50 14.95 6.48 7.85
CA LEU A 50 14.54 6.60 9.25
C LEU A 50 14.15 8.04 9.61
N GLU A 51 14.85 9.01 9.02
CA GLU A 51 14.57 10.43 9.15
C GLU A 51 13.16 10.80 8.64
N GLN A 52 12.75 10.27 7.48
CA GLN A 52 11.40 10.44 6.95
C GLN A 52 10.33 9.82 7.85
N VAL A 53 10.61 8.67 8.48
CA VAL A 53 9.70 8.04 9.45
C VAL A 53 9.51 8.95 10.66
N TYR A 54 10.60 9.45 11.25
CA TYR A 54 10.51 10.39 12.36
C TYR A 54 9.80 11.69 11.99
N ALA A 55 10.09 12.26 10.80
CA ALA A 55 9.40 13.45 10.32
C ALA A 55 7.89 13.22 10.20
N THR A 56 7.47 12.06 9.68
CA THR A 56 6.06 11.69 9.56
C THR A 56 5.38 11.57 10.92
N ILE A 57 6.03 10.90 11.88
CA ILE A 57 5.51 10.76 13.24
C ILE A 57 5.41 12.12 13.89
N LEU A 58 6.44 12.96 13.78
CA LEU A 58 6.42 14.31 14.35
C LEU A 58 5.32 15.17 13.72
N TYR A 59 5.14 15.12 12.40
CA TYR A 59 4.05 15.80 11.69
C TYR A 59 2.68 15.42 12.23
N TYR A 60 2.44 14.12 12.45
CA TYR A 60 1.21 13.65 13.11
C TYR A 60 1.10 14.13 14.56
N LEU A 61 2.18 14.08 15.34
CA LEU A 61 2.14 14.49 16.75
C LEU A 61 1.91 15.99 16.93
N SER A 62 2.33 16.81 15.96
CA SER A 62 2.12 18.26 15.93
C SER A 62 0.67 18.67 15.63
N ASP A 63 -0.08 17.86 14.87
CA ASP A 63 -1.51 18.08 14.60
C ASP A 63 -2.26 16.75 14.57
N ARG A 64 -2.43 16.16 15.76
CA ARG A 64 -3.03 14.82 15.88
C ARG A 64 -4.48 14.76 15.44
N GLU A 65 -5.21 15.87 15.56
CA GLU A 65 -6.63 15.91 15.22
C GLU A 65 -6.80 15.86 13.70
N THR A 66 -6.17 16.79 12.97
CA THR A 66 -6.29 16.86 11.51
C THR A 66 -5.69 15.61 10.85
N ILE A 67 -4.48 15.23 11.24
CA ILE A 67 -3.78 14.10 10.62
C ILE A 67 -4.38 12.76 11.07
N GLY A 68 -4.86 12.67 12.31
CA GLY A 68 -5.62 11.50 12.77
C GLY A 68 -6.92 11.30 12.00
N LYS A 69 -7.62 12.40 11.66
CA LYS A 69 -8.79 12.35 10.79
C LYS A 69 -8.42 11.90 9.37
N TYR A 70 -7.36 12.44 8.78
CA TYR A 70 -6.85 12.01 7.47
C TYR A 70 -6.63 10.48 7.42
N VAL A 71 -5.96 9.91 8.42
CA VAL A 71 -5.69 8.45 8.47
C VAL A 71 -6.97 7.64 8.64
N THR A 72 -7.90 8.12 9.48
CA THR A 72 -9.21 7.48 9.68
C THR A 72 -10.02 7.45 8.38
N ASP A 73 -10.11 8.58 7.69
CA ASP A 73 -10.84 8.70 6.43
C ASP A 73 -10.24 7.78 5.35
N TRP A 74 -8.90 7.69 5.28
CA TRP A 74 -8.21 6.76 4.38
C TRP A 74 -8.53 5.29 4.70
N LEU A 75 -8.55 4.90 5.97
CA LEU A 75 -8.89 3.53 6.39
C LEU A 75 -10.33 3.16 6.00
N GLU A 76 -11.27 4.07 6.24
CA GLU A 76 -12.67 3.86 5.89
C GLU A 76 -12.85 3.73 4.38
N TRP A 77 -12.26 4.64 3.61
CA TRP A 77 -12.29 4.58 2.15
C TRP A 77 -11.67 3.27 1.63
N SER A 78 -10.50 2.89 2.13
CA SER A 78 -9.81 1.64 1.78
C SER A 78 -10.69 0.41 2.03
N HIS A 79 -11.41 0.39 3.14
CA HIS A 79 -12.35 -0.69 3.47
C HIS A 79 -13.54 -0.74 2.51
N GLN A 80 -14.14 0.41 2.21
CA GLN A 80 -15.25 0.51 1.25
C GLN A 80 -14.81 0.07 -0.15
N GLN A 81 -13.63 0.48 -0.61
CA GLN A 81 -13.10 0.08 -1.91
C GLN A 81 -12.83 -1.43 -1.99
N ARG A 82 -12.30 -2.05 -0.93
CA ARG A 82 -12.13 -3.51 -0.88
C ARG A 82 -13.46 -4.23 -1.02
N LYS A 83 -14.49 -3.83 -0.25
CA LYS A 83 -15.84 -4.40 -0.36
C LYS A 83 -16.43 -4.23 -1.76
N ALA A 84 -16.28 -3.05 -2.37
CA ALA A 84 -16.78 -2.80 -3.71
C ALA A 84 -16.09 -3.71 -4.76
N GLN A 85 -14.77 -3.91 -4.63
CA GLN A 85 -14.01 -4.82 -5.49
C GLN A 85 -14.34 -6.31 -5.26
N GLU A 86 -14.73 -6.69 -4.06
CA GLU A 86 -15.21 -8.04 -3.76
C GLU A 86 -16.57 -8.31 -4.40
N ILE A 87 -17.50 -7.34 -4.32
CA ILE A 87 -18.83 -7.43 -4.90
C ILE A 87 -18.78 -7.40 -6.44
N ASN A 88 -17.94 -6.54 -7.01
CA ASN A 88 -17.80 -6.37 -8.46
C ASN A 88 -16.32 -6.38 -8.89
N PRO A 89 -15.68 -7.57 -8.95
CA PRO A 89 -14.28 -7.67 -9.32
C PRO A 89 -14.10 -7.33 -10.80
N HIS A 90 -13.05 -6.57 -11.11
CA HIS A 90 -12.69 -6.27 -12.49
C HIS A 90 -12.47 -7.56 -13.30
N PRO A 91 -12.89 -7.65 -14.58
CA PRO A 91 -12.75 -8.88 -15.38
C PRO A 91 -11.33 -9.45 -15.44
N GLY A 92 -10.30 -8.59 -15.39
CA GLY A 92 -8.91 -9.01 -15.30
C GLY A 92 -8.56 -9.79 -14.03
N ILE A 93 -9.15 -9.42 -12.89
CA ILE A 93 -8.98 -10.13 -11.61
C ILE A 93 -9.69 -11.48 -11.63
N ILE A 94 -10.87 -11.56 -12.23
CA ILE A 94 -11.58 -12.84 -12.41
C ILE A 94 -10.71 -13.81 -13.21
N ARG A 95 -10.22 -13.38 -14.39
CA ARG A 95 -9.32 -14.19 -15.23
C ARG A 95 -8.06 -14.61 -14.49
N LEU A 96 -7.48 -13.72 -13.67
CA LEU A 96 -6.30 -14.04 -12.86
C LEU A 96 -6.61 -15.12 -11.82
N ARG A 97 -7.74 -15.00 -11.10
CA ARG A 97 -8.18 -15.97 -10.08
C ARG A 97 -8.42 -17.35 -10.70
N GLU A 98 -9.13 -17.42 -11.83
CA GLU A 98 -9.35 -18.65 -12.58
C GLU A 98 -8.03 -19.32 -12.98
N ARG A 99 -7.11 -18.51 -13.52
CA ARG A 99 -5.78 -18.99 -13.91
C ARG A 99 -5.00 -19.55 -12.72
N ILE A 100 -5.01 -18.88 -11.58
CA ILE A 100 -4.36 -19.37 -10.35
C ILE A 100 -5.00 -20.67 -9.86
N ALA A 101 -6.33 -20.76 -9.85
CA ALA A 101 -7.06 -21.97 -9.43
C ALA A 101 -6.73 -23.17 -10.33
N LYS A 102 -6.63 -22.94 -11.64
CA LYS A 102 -6.22 -23.96 -12.62
C LYS A 102 -4.78 -24.44 -12.42
N TYR A 103 -3.85 -23.56 -12.05
CA TYR A 103 -2.47 -23.96 -11.79
C TYR A 103 -2.26 -24.61 -10.42
N ARG A 104 -3.09 -24.27 -9.41
CA ARG A 104 -3.03 -24.88 -8.09
C ARG A 104 -3.61 -26.30 -8.04
N SER A 105 -4.50 -26.64 -8.98
CA SER A 105 -5.17 -27.94 -9.02
C SER A 105 -4.31 -29.07 -9.60
N ASP A 106 -3.37 -28.78 -10.50
CA ASP A 106 -2.42 -29.78 -11.02
C ASP A 106 -1.14 -29.13 -11.63
N PRO A 107 0.08 -29.43 -11.12
CA PRO A 107 1.34 -28.95 -11.69
C PRO A 107 1.59 -29.35 -13.16
N GLU A 108 1.02 -30.45 -13.65
CA GLU A 108 1.17 -30.88 -15.04
C GLU A 108 0.33 -29.99 -15.99
N VAL A 109 -0.77 -29.42 -15.52
CA VAL A 109 -1.54 -28.40 -16.24
C VAL A 109 -0.71 -27.12 -16.43
N HIS A 110 0.14 -26.76 -15.47
CA HIS A 110 1.09 -25.64 -15.62
C HIS A 110 2.13 -25.90 -16.71
N LYS A 111 2.73 -27.11 -16.74
CA LYS A 111 3.71 -27.48 -17.79
C LYS A 111 3.08 -27.53 -19.18
N ALA A 112 1.88 -28.10 -19.32
CA ALA A 112 1.19 -28.21 -20.61
C ALA A 112 0.81 -26.84 -21.20
N LEU A 113 0.32 -25.90 -20.37
CA LEU A 113 -0.08 -24.57 -20.82
C LEU A 113 1.12 -23.67 -21.19
N ARG A 114 2.26 -23.79 -20.49
CA ARG A 114 3.49 -23.08 -20.89
C ARG A 114 3.97 -23.51 -22.27
N ARG A 115 3.88 -24.80 -22.60
CA ARG A 115 4.26 -25.33 -23.92
C ARG A 115 3.35 -24.80 -25.05
N GLN A 116 2.06 -24.58 -24.79
CA GLN A 116 1.12 -24.00 -25.77
C GLN A 116 1.32 -22.50 -26.00
N GLY A 117 1.76 -21.74 -24.98
CA GLY A 117 2.04 -20.31 -25.12
C GLY A 117 3.31 -19.99 -25.93
N ASP A 118 4.22 -20.96 -26.03
CA ASP A 118 5.51 -20.82 -26.74
C ASP A 118 5.39 -21.07 -28.26
N THR A 119 4.27 -21.66 -28.72
CA THR A 119 4.03 -21.99 -30.13
C THR A 119 3.23 -20.92 -30.89
N SER A 120 2.91 -19.79 -30.26
CA SER A 120 2.31 -18.61 -30.92
C SER A 120 3.36 -17.52 -31.11
N LYS A 121 4.33 -17.79 -31.98
CA LYS A 121 5.21 -16.79 -32.61
C LYS A 121 5.37 -17.12 -34.08
#